data_AF-A0A9Q9SBK4-F1
#
_entry.id   AF-A0A9Q9SBK4-F1
#
_cell.length_a   1.000
_cell.length_b   1.000
_cell.length_c   1.000
_cell.angle_alpha   90.00
_cell.angle_beta   90.00
_cell.angle_gamma   90.00
#
_symmetry.space_group_name_H-M   'P 1'
#
loop_
_entity.id
_entity.type
_entity.pdbx_description
1 polymer ?
#
loop_
_entity_poly.entity_id
_entity_poly.type
_entity_poly.pdbx_seq_one_letter_code
_entity_poly.pdbx_strand_id
1 'polypeptide(L)'
;MTPWEIQGTEMISCNCSYGCPCQFNALPTHGNCEAMGALSIDSGHYGDVVLDGVRIAVVFQWPGAVHEGRGKCQPIVDERASPAQRDAVLKIMTGQDTDPFATMFSVYASTLEHAFDPIFTKIDFDVDVDARRGQIHVEGVFDASGEPIRNPVTGAEHRVRIDLPNGFEYELAEIGSGTGRSQGNIALNLDGTYAQFARLHLNNHGLIRHRVAA
;
A
#
# COMPACT_ATOMS: atom_id res chain seq x y z
N MET A 1 2.16 23.70 -3.86
CA MET A 1 1.54 22.38 -3.76
C MET A 1 0.06 22.51 -4.02
N THR A 2 -0.48 21.69 -4.91
CA THR A 2 -1.93 21.55 -5.06
C THR A 2 -2.50 20.84 -3.84
N PRO A 3 -3.47 21.42 -3.10
CA PRO A 3 -4.06 20.78 -1.93
C PRO A 3 -4.74 19.45 -2.31
N TRP A 4 -4.50 18.40 -1.53
CA TRP A 4 -5.15 17.10 -1.71
C TRP A 4 -5.40 16.44 -0.37
N GLU A 5 -6.47 15.66 -0.31
CA GLU A 5 -6.83 14.80 0.81
C GLU A 5 -7.47 13.53 0.26
N ILE A 6 -7.11 12.37 0.80
CA ILE A 6 -7.73 11.09 0.48
C ILE A 6 -8.05 10.31 1.75
N GLN A 7 -9.22 9.71 1.77
CA GLN A 7 -9.65 8.69 2.72
C GLN A 7 -9.96 7.42 1.94
N GLY A 8 -9.48 6.28 2.43
CA GLY A 8 -9.66 5.04 1.71
C GLY A 8 -9.22 3.80 2.47
N THR A 9 -9.42 2.66 1.84
CA THR A 9 -9.04 1.35 2.38
C THR A 9 -7.90 0.75 1.58
N GLU A 10 -6.87 0.27 2.26
CA GLU A 10 -5.74 -0.43 1.64
C GLU A 10 -5.65 -1.89 2.08
N MET A 11 -5.07 -2.70 1.20
CA MET A 11 -4.42 -3.95 1.57
C MET A 11 -3.07 -4.02 0.83
N ILE A 12 -2.00 -4.19 1.60
CA ILE A 12 -0.63 -4.40 1.09
C ILE A 12 -0.10 -5.71 1.66
N SER A 13 0.47 -6.53 0.79
CA SER A 13 1.20 -7.75 1.16
C SER A 13 2.68 -7.59 0.82
N CYS A 14 3.57 -8.08 1.69
CA CYS A 14 5.00 -8.11 1.43
C CYS A 14 5.65 -9.45 1.83
N ASN A 15 6.88 -9.66 1.40
CA ASN A 15 7.63 -10.91 1.60
C ASN A 15 8.04 -11.19 3.06
N CYS A 16 7.93 -10.23 3.98
CA CYS A 16 8.37 -10.42 5.36
C CYS A 16 7.47 -11.41 6.13
N SER A 17 7.98 -11.91 7.26
CA SER A 17 7.14 -12.64 8.21
C SER A 17 6.02 -11.75 8.77
N TYR A 18 4.98 -12.33 9.36
CA TYR A 18 3.78 -11.62 9.83
C TYR A 18 4.01 -10.41 10.74
N GLY A 19 5.17 -10.32 11.40
CA GLY A 19 5.52 -9.16 12.20
C GLY A 19 6.20 -8.03 11.43
N CYS A 20 6.38 -8.14 10.11
CA CYS A 20 7.20 -7.29 9.23
C CYS A 20 8.15 -6.37 10.00
N PRO A 21 9.40 -6.79 10.27
CA PRO A 21 10.29 -6.06 11.17
C PRO A 21 10.54 -4.60 10.74
N CYS A 22 10.34 -4.28 9.46
CA CYS A 22 10.38 -2.93 8.91
C CYS A 22 9.44 -1.96 9.65
N GLN A 23 8.25 -2.42 10.07
CA GLN A 23 7.28 -1.62 10.83
C GLN A 23 7.78 -1.27 12.25
N PHE A 24 8.87 -1.92 12.69
CA PHE A 24 9.50 -1.74 13.99
C PHE A 24 10.92 -1.18 13.87
N ASN A 25 11.24 -0.51 12.75
CA ASN A 25 12.57 0.03 12.44
C ASN A 25 13.69 -1.03 12.38
N ALA A 26 13.35 -2.29 12.08
CA ALA A 26 14.32 -3.36 11.85
C ALA A 26 14.42 -3.72 10.35
N LEU A 27 15.44 -4.52 10.02
CA LEU A 27 15.71 -4.95 8.64
C LEU A 27 14.67 -5.96 8.13
N PRO A 28 14.39 -6.00 6.80
CA PRO A 28 13.45 -6.96 6.23
C PRO A 28 13.84 -8.41 6.52
N THR A 29 12.85 -9.28 6.70
CA THR A 29 13.05 -10.68 7.11
C THR A 29 14.03 -11.44 6.21
N HIS A 30 14.02 -11.16 4.91
CA HIS A 30 14.82 -11.87 3.91
C HIS A 30 15.98 -11.05 3.34
N GLY A 31 16.26 -9.87 3.93
CA GLY A 31 17.31 -8.96 3.45
C GLY A 31 16.91 -8.12 2.24
N ASN A 32 15.77 -8.39 1.59
CA ASN A 32 15.18 -7.62 0.49
C ASN A 32 13.71 -7.27 0.78
N CYS A 33 13.15 -6.31 0.05
CA CYS A 33 11.74 -5.92 0.18
C CYS A 33 11.00 -6.16 -1.14
N GLU A 34 9.92 -6.93 -1.08
CA GLU A 34 9.03 -7.21 -2.21
C GLU A 34 7.59 -7.04 -1.73
N ALA A 35 6.82 -6.21 -2.42
CA ALA A 35 5.47 -5.89 -1.99
C ALA A 35 4.52 -5.68 -3.18
N MET A 36 3.25 -5.99 -2.97
CA MET A 36 2.16 -5.63 -3.89
C MET A 36 0.90 -5.31 -3.11
N GLY A 37 0.04 -4.48 -3.68
CA GLY A 37 -1.28 -4.23 -3.12
C GLY A 37 -1.95 -3.02 -3.73
N ALA A 38 -3.06 -2.60 -3.12
CA ALA A 38 -3.92 -1.57 -3.67
C ALA A 38 -4.59 -0.72 -2.58
N LEU A 39 -5.00 0.47 -3.00
CA LEU A 39 -5.81 1.42 -2.23
C LEU A 39 -7.07 1.73 -3.04
N SER A 40 -8.23 1.60 -2.40
CA SER A 40 -9.50 2.13 -2.89
C SER A 40 -9.80 3.44 -2.16
N ILE A 41 -9.88 4.54 -2.90
CA ILE A 41 -10.21 5.86 -2.36
C ILE A 41 -11.72 5.94 -2.21
N ASP A 42 -12.19 6.06 -0.97
CA ASP A 42 -13.61 6.17 -0.64
C ASP A 42 -14.09 7.61 -0.84
N SER A 43 -13.28 8.58 -0.43
CA SER A 43 -13.51 10.01 -0.67
C SER A 43 -12.19 10.77 -0.77
N GLY A 44 -12.09 11.74 -1.67
CA GLY A 44 -10.91 12.61 -1.73
C GLY A 44 -10.90 13.59 -2.88
N HIS A 45 -9.92 14.48 -2.87
CA HIS A 45 -9.71 15.46 -3.93
C HIS A 45 -8.23 15.75 -4.17
N TYR A 46 -7.92 16.30 -5.34
CA TYR A 46 -6.65 16.94 -5.67
C TYR A 46 -6.97 18.25 -6.42
N GLY A 47 -6.80 19.39 -5.74
CA GLY A 47 -7.37 20.66 -6.18
C GLY A 47 -8.87 20.52 -6.38
N ASP A 48 -9.34 20.84 -7.58
CA ASP A 48 -10.75 20.71 -7.99
C ASP A 48 -11.12 19.30 -8.53
N VAL A 49 -10.17 18.38 -8.61
CA VAL A 49 -10.39 17.02 -9.14
C VAL A 49 -10.89 16.11 -8.02
N VAL A 50 -12.10 15.58 -8.15
CA VAL A 50 -12.68 14.58 -7.25
C VAL A 50 -12.04 13.20 -7.50
N LEU A 51 -11.61 12.54 -6.43
CA LEU A 51 -10.92 11.24 -6.45
C LEU A 51 -11.77 10.08 -5.91
N ASP A 52 -13.02 10.33 -5.53
CA ASP A 52 -13.95 9.33 -5.02
C ASP A 52 -14.06 8.11 -5.95
N GLY A 53 -13.92 6.91 -5.38
CA GLY A 53 -14.00 5.64 -6.09
C GLY A 53 -12.79 5.30 -6.96
N VAL A 54 -11.76 6.16 -7.02
CA VAL A 54 -10.52 5.85 -7.74
C VAL A 54 -9.75 4.77 -6.99
N ARG A 55 -9.26 3.77 -7.72
CA ARG A 55 -8.38 2.73 -7.19
C ARG A 55 -7.00 2.87 -7.80
N ILE A 56 -5.99 2.66 -6.97
CA ILE A 56 -4.59 2.59 -7.39
C ILE A 56 -3.98 1.31 -6.83
N ALA A 57 -3.00 0.77 -7.53
CA ALA A 57 -2.24 -0.39 -7.11
C ALA A 57 -0.76 -0.22 -7.42
N VAL A 58 0.07 -1.00 -6.74
CA VAL A 58 1.52 -0.94 -6.85
C VAL A 58 2.11 -2.35 -6.78
N VAL A 59 3.22 -2.53 -7.48
CA VAL A 59 4.16 -3.62 -7.26
C VAL A 59 5.53 -3.00 -7.03
N PHE A 60 6.19 -3.37 -5.93
CA PHE A 60 7.49 -2.85 -5.54
C PHE A 60 8.51 -3.96 -5.34
N GLN A 61 9.77 -3.63 -5.63
CA GLN A 61 10.92 -4.48 -5.31
C GLN A 61 12.14 -3.62 -4.97
N TRP A 62 12.78 -3.88 -3.83
CA TRP A 62 14.09 -3.39 -3.46
C TRP A 62 15.04 -4.57 -3.21
N PRO A 63 16.31 -4.48 -3.65
CA PRO A 63 17.30 -5.53 -3.40
C PRO A 63 17.76 -5.60 -1.94
N GLY A 64 17.45 -4.57 -1.15
CA GLY A 64 17.86 -4.39 0.24
C GLY A 64 16.74 -3.83 1.10
N ALA A 65 17.10 -3.22 2.23
CA ALA A 65 16.15 -2.39 2.98
C ALA A 65 15.74 -1.17 2.15
N VAL A 66 14.48 -0.74 2.26
CA VAL A 66 13.90 0.34 1.42
C VAL A 66 14.76 1.61 1.44
N HIS A 67 15.25 2.01 2.60
CA HIS A 67 16.07 3.22 2.78
C HIS A 67 17.46 3.15 2.12
N GLU A 68 17.92 1.97 1.71
CA GLU A 68 19.17 1.80 0.96
C GLU A 68 18.99 2.10 -0.55
N GLY A 69 17.76 2.37 -0.99
CA GLY A 69 17.43 2.73 -2.37
C GLY A 69 17.48 1.56 -3.34
N ARG A 70 17.65 1.87 -4.62
CA ARG A 70 17.63 0.89 -5.74
C ARG A 70 16.27 0.20 -5.92
N GLY A 71 15.21 0.90 -5.50
CA GLY A 71 13.84 0.41 -5.64
C GLY A 71 13.34 0.44 -7.07
N LYS A 72 12.46 -0.51 -7.37
CA LYS A 72 11.66 -0.55 -8.59
C LYS A 72 10.19 -0.46 -8.24
N CYS A 73 9.42 0.30 -9.03
CA CYS A 73 7.98 0.44 -8.86
C CYS A 73 7.26 0.26 -10.19
N GLN A 74 6.23 -0.57 -10.21
CA GLN A 74 5.18 -0.56 -11.23
C GLN A 74 3.95 0.13 -10.64
N PRO A 75 3.64 1.38 -11.01
CA PRO A 75 2.39 2.03 -10.63
C PRO A 75 1.25 1.55 -11.54
N ILE A 76 0.07 1.38 -10.95
CA ILE A 76 -1.16 1.01 -11.66
C ILE A 76 -2.29 1.93 -11.19
N VAL A 77 -3.11 2.39 -12.13
CA VAL A 77 -4.31 3.18 -11.87
C VAL A 77 -5.50 2.50 -12.55
N ASP A 78 -6.64 2.44 -11.87
CA ASP A 78 -7.85 1.83 -12.43
C ASP A 78 -8.26 2.49 -13.75
N GLU A 79 -8.61 1.67 -14.74
CA GLU A 79 -8.99 2.13 -16.08
C GLU A 79 -10.18 3.11 -16.08
N ARG A 80 -11.06 3.03 -15.08
CA ARG A 80 -12.23 3.91 -14.93
C ARG A 80 -11.85 5.34 -14.52
N ALA A 81 -10.64 5.56 -14.02
CA ALA A 81 -10.16 6.90 -13.70
C ALA A 81 -10.08 7.76 -14.97
N SER A 82 -10.66 8.95 -14.91
CA SER A 82 -10.54 9.96 -15.97
C SER A 82 -9.10 10.43 -16.14
N PRO A 83 -8.74 11.07 -17.27
CA PRO A 83 -7.39 11.61 -17.46
C PRO A 83 -6.95 12.57 -16.34
N ALA A 84 -7.86 13.41 -15.83
CA ALA A 84 -7.57 14.32 -14.72
C ALA A 84 -7.32 13.57 -13.40
N GLN A 85 -8.11 12.52 -13.12
CA GLN A 85 -7.91 11.68 -11.94
C GLN A 85 -6.59 10.90 -12.03
N ARG A 86 -6.24 10.36 -13.21
CA ARG A 86 -4.97 9.66 -13.44
C ARG A 86 -3.78 10.56 -13.16
N ASP A 87 -3.78 11.77 -13.73
CA ASP A 87 -2.73 12.76 -13.47
C ASP A 87 -2.64 13.11 -11.97
N ALA A 88 -3.78 13.36 -11.32
CA ALA A 88 -3.83 13.66 -9.89
C ALA A 88 -3.25 12.55 -9.01
N VAL A 89 -3.71 11.29 -9.17
CA VAL A 89 -3.23 10.19 -8.32
C VAL A 89 -1.77 9.85 -8.60
N LEU A 90 -1.28 10.00 -9.84
CA LEU A 90 0.13 9.79 -10.14
C LEU A 90 1.04 10.86 -9.49
N LYS A 91 0.57 12.11 -9.38
CA LYS A 91 1.26 13.16 -8.63
C LYS A 91 1.28 12.87 -7.12
N ILE A 92 0.18 12.34 -6.58
CA ILE A 92 0.12 11.88 -5.18
C ILE A 92 1.09 10.71 -4.96
N MET A 93 1.05 9.69 -5.83
CA MET A 93 1.89 8.47 -5.73
C MET A 93 3.39 8.76 -5.83
N THR A 94 3.79 9.81 -6.53
CA THR A 94 5.18 10.26 -6.62
C THR A 94 5.59 11.21 -5.47
N GLY A 95 4.63 11.63 -4.63
CA GLY A 95 4.84 12.61 -3.58
C GLY A 95 5.12 14.03 -4.10
N GLN A 96 4.80 14.34 -5.36
CA GLN A 96 5.12 15.61 -6.01
C GLN A 96 4.52 16.82 -5.29
N ASP A 97 3.29 16.69 -4.79
CA ASP A 97 2.60 17.73 -4.03
C ASP A 97 2.45 17.35 -2.54
N THR A 98 3.47 16.75 -1.97
CA THR A 98 3.48 16.32 -0.57
C THR A 98 4.71 16.89 0.12
N ASP A 99 4.58 17.28 1.39
CA ASP A 99 5.73 17.59 2.24
C ASP A 99 6.71 16.41 2.23
N PRO A 100 8.03 16.66 2.12
CA PRO A 100 9.02 15.60 2.03
C PRO A 100 8.89 14.59 3.18
N PHE A 101 8.75 13.31 2.83
CA PHE A 101 8.64 12.18 3.77
C PHE A 101 7.39 12.19 4.66
N ALA A 102 6.40 13.04 4.39
CA ALA A 102 5.18 13.10 5.20
C ALA A 102 4.24 11.91 4.98
N THR A 103 4.33 11.26 3.82
CA THR A 103 3.52 10.08 3.45
C THR A 103 4.39 8.95 2.91
N MET A 104 3.86 7.73 2.93
CA MET A 104 4.49 6.55 2.32
C MET A 104 4.79 6.74 0.84
N PHE A 105 3.94 7.46 0.09
CA PHE A 105 4.18 7.78 -1.31
C PHE A 105 5.48 8.58 -1.50
N SER A 106 5.65 9.67 -0.73
CA SER A 106 6.85 10.49 -0.77
C SER A 106 8.10 9.72 -0.33
N VAL A 107 7.98 8.92 0.75
CA VAL A 107 9.07 8.08 1.26
C VAL A 107 9.51 7.08 0.19
N TYR A 108 8.61 6.26 -0.34
CA TYR A 108 8.97 5.23 -1.31
C TYR A 108 9.51 5.83 -2.60
N ALA A 109 8.86 6.87 -3.14
CA ALA A 109 9.30 7.56 -4.35
C ALA A 109 10.77 8.05 -4.24
N SER A 110 11.18 8.55 -3.07
CA SER A 110 12.56 9.01 -2.84
C SER A 110 13.63 7.91 -2.88
N THR A 111 13.22 6.64 -2.79
CA THR A 111 14.11 5.47 -2.75
C THR A 111 14.13 4.67 -4.05
N LEU A 112 13.30 5.07 -5.03
CA LEU A 112 13.23 4.39 -6.32
C LEU A 112 14.43 4.80 -7.19
N GLU A 113 15.08 3.80 -7.77
CA GLU A 113 16.00 3.98 -8.90
C GLU A 113 15.25 3.91 -10.23
N HIS A 114 14.15 3.16 -10.27
CA HIS A 114 13.34 3.02 -11.47
C HIS A 114 11.84 2.96 -11.16
N ALA A 115 11.07 3.86 -11.76
CA ALA A 115 9.62 3.75 -11.84
C ALA A 115 9.25 3.43 -13.29
N PHE A 116 8.54 2.32 -13.51
CA PHE A 116 8.04 1.95 -14.83
C PHE A 116 6.87 2.86 -15.23
N ASP A 117 6.55 2.89 -16.53
CA ASP A 117 5.38 3.59 -17.03
C ASP A 117 4.11 3.06 -16.35
N PRO A 118 3.17 3.94 -15.93
CA PRO A 118 1.92 3.52 -15.31
C PRO A 118 1.10 2.60 -16.21
N ILE A 119 0.54 1.56 -15.62
CA ILE A 119 -0.44 0.69 -16.26
C ILE A 119 -1.83 1.21 -15.93
N PHE A 120 -2.69 1.33 -16.95
CA PHE A 120 -4.11 1.65 -16.78
C PHE A 120 -4.91 0.41 -17.13
N THR A 121 -5.41 -0.29 -16.11
CA THR A 121 -6.12 -1.57 -16.26
C THR A 121 -7.19 -1.72 -15.18
N LYS A 122 -8.05 -2.71 -15.29
CA LYS A 122 -9.09 -2.98 -14.30
C LYS A 122 -8.49 -3.38 -12.95
N ILE A 123 -8.97 -2.77 -11.86
CA ILE A 123 -8.64 -3.14 -10.49
C ILE A 123 -9.92 -3.56 -9.76
N ASP A 124 -10.08 -4.87 -9.59
CA ASP A 124 -11.08 -5.43 -8.68
C ASP A 124 -10.51 -5.44 -7.26
N PHE A 125 -11.27 -4.88 -6.32
CA PHE A 125 -10.86 -4.66 -4.94
C PHE A 125 -12.03 -4.96 -4.02
N ASP A 126 -11.87 -5.96 -3.16
CA ASP A 126 -12.80 -6.34 -2.10
C ASP A 126 -11.99 -6.62 -0.84
N VAL A 127 -12.01 -5.69 0.12
CA VAL A 127 -11.18 -5.73 1.32
C VAL A 127 -12.01 -5.33 2.54
N ASP A 128 -12.05 -6.22 3.52
CA ASP A 128 -12.60 -6.00 4.85
C ASP A 128 -11.44 -5.95 5.86
N VAL A 129 -11.15 -4.73 6.32
CA VAL A 129 -10.09 -4.45 7.30
C VAL A 129 -10.33 -5.17 8.62
N ASP A 130 -11.56 -5.14 9.14
CA ASP A 130 -11.87 -5.65 10.47
C ASP A 130 -11.90 -7.18 10.50
N ALA A 131 -12.25 -7.80 9.37
CA ALA A 131 -12.16 -9.24 9.17
C ALA A 131 -10.73 -9.70 8.82
N ARG A 132 -9.82 -8.80 8.40
CA ARG A 132 -8.51 -9.12 7.78
C ARG A 132 -8.67 -10.04 6.57
N ARG A 133 -9.65 -9.74 5.72
CA ARG A 133 -9.96 -10.54 4.54
C ARG A 133 -9.96 -9.64 3.32
N GLY A 134 -9.27 -10.04 2.27
CA GLY A 134 -9.22 -9.25 1.06
C GLY A 134 -8.88 -10.05 -0.18
N GLN A 135 -9.36 -9.58 -1.32
CA GLN A 135 -9.02 -10.03 -2.66
C GLN A 135 -8.75 -8.79 -3.52
N ILE A 136 -7.62 -8.79 -4.20
CA ILE A 136 -7.24 -7.80 -5.20
C ILE A 136 -6.92 -8.55 -6.47
N HIS A 137 -7.56 -8.16 -7.57
CA HIS A 137 -7.21 -8.61 -8.91
C HIS A 137 -6.92 -7.39 -9.77
N VAL A 138 -5.69 -7.29 -10.25
CA VAL A 138 -5.24 -6.27 -11.19
C VAL A 138 -5.01 -6.94 -12.53
N GLU A 139 -5.90 -6.68 -13.49
CA GLU A 139 -5.96 -7.42 -14.74
C GLU A 139 -4.62 -7.36 -15.49
N GLY A 140 -4.04 -8.54 -15.72
CA GLY A 140 -2.77 -8.71 -16.42
C GLY A 140 -1.52 -8.37 -15.59
N VAL A 141 -1.65 -8.00 -14.31
CA VAL A 141 -0.50 -7.58 -13.47
C VAL A 141 -0.33 -8.46 -12.24
N PHE A 142 -1.32 -8.57 -11.36
CA PHE A 142 -1.21 -9.39 -10.16
C PHE A 142 -2.56 -9.82 -9.57
N ASP A 143 -2.51 -10.93 -8.83
CA ASP A 143 -3.54 -11.38 -7.90
C ASP A 143 -2.97 -11.37 -6.49
N ALA A 144 -3.71 -10.84 -5.54
CA ALA A 144 -3.36 -10.87 -4.13
C ALA A 144 -4.57 -11.16 -3.25
N SER A 145 -4.35 -11.94 -2.21
CA SER A 145 -5.34 -12.29 -1.21
C SER A 145 -4.76 -12.10 0.17
N GLY A 146 -5.64 -11.75 1.12
CA GLY A 146 -5.30 -11.65 2.51
C GLY A 146 -6.33 -12.37 3.37
N GLU A 147 -5.86 -13.03 4.44
CA GLU A 147 -6.70 -13.70 5.42
C GLU A 147 -6.15 -13.54 6.85
N PRO A 148 -6.93 -13.84 7.91
CA PRO A 148 -6.42 -13.81 9.27
C PRO A 148 -5.26 -14.79 9.48
N ILE A 149 -4.27 -14.37 10.26
CA ILE A 149 -3.24 -15.29 10.76
C ILE A 149 -3.91 -16.40 11.55
N ARG A 150 -3.38 -17.64 11.46
CA ARG A 150 -3.87 -18.78 12.23
C ARG A 150 -2.89 -19.19 13.32
N ASN A 151 -3.41 -19.52 14.48
CA ASN A 151 -2.64 -20.17 15.52
C ASN A 151 -2.20 -21.57 15.05
N PRO A 152 -0.90 -21.91 15.06
CA PRO A 152 -0.40 -23.15 14.46
C PRO A 152 -0.79 -24.42 15.24
N VAL A 153 -1.23 -24.29 16.50
CA VAL A 153 -1.65 -25.42 17.35
C VAL A 153 -3.15 -25.68 17.23
N THR A 154 -3.95 -24.62 17.20
CA THR A 154 -5.42 -24.72 17.29
C THR A 154 -6.14 -24.46 15.96
N GLY A 155 -5.47 -23.84 14.98
CA GLY A 155 -6.09 -23.39 13.73
C GLY A 155 -7.01 -22.17 13.87
N ALA A 156 -7.23 -21.70 15.11
CA ALA A 156 -8.06 -20.53 15.40
C ALA A 156 -7.45 -19.26 14.80
N GLU A 157 -8.31 -18.33 14.40
CA GLU A 157 -7.87 -17.01 13.95
C GLU A 157 -7.15 -16.28 15.08
N HIS A 158 -5.99 -15.72 14.75
CA HIS A 158 -5.18 -14.90 15.63
C HIS A 158 -5.23 -13.46 15.12
N ARG A 159 -5.62 -12.54 16.00
CA ARG A 159 -5.70 -11.11 15.68
C ARG A 159 -4.55 -10.36 16.34
N VAL A 160 -3.80 -9.63 15.53
CA VAL A 160 -2.78 -8.67 15.96
C VAL A 160 -2.90 -7.41 15.13
N ARG A 161 -2.48 -6.29 15.72
CA ARG A 161 -2.54 -4.95 15.13
C ARG A 161 -1.23 -4.23 15.35
N ILE A 162 -0.87 -3.35 14.43
CA ILE A 162 0.24 -2.41 14.58
C ILE A 162 -0.34 -1.00 14.71
N ASP A 163 0.00 -0.33 15.80
CA ASP A 163 -0.37 1.06 16.10
C ASP A 163 0.88 1.92 15.92
N LEU A 164 0.86 2.85 14.98
CA LEU A 164 1.96 3.79 14.67
C LEU A 164 1.49 5.23 14.93
N PRO A 165 1.52 5.72 16.19
CA PRO A 165 1.04 7.06 16.52
C PRO A 165 1.74 8.17 15.72
N ASN A 166 3.01 7.94 15.37
CA ASN A 166 3.85 8.85 14.59
C ASN A 166 4.25 8.24 13.24
N GLY A 167 3.48 7.29 12.71
CA GLY A 167 3.69 6.69 11.40
C GLY A 167 3.46 7.66 10.24
N PHE A 168 3.92 7.25 9.05
CA PHE A 168 3.76 7.99 7.78
C PHE A 168 2.87 7.28 6.75
N GLU A 169 2.43 6.04 7.04
CA GLU A 169 1.58 5.24 6.15
C GLU A 169 0.16 5.14 6.71
N TYR A 170 0.03 4.55 7.90
CA TYR A 170 -1.23 4.38 8.62
C TYR A 170 -1.05 4.69 10.12
N GLU A 171 -2.16 4.99 10.80
CA GLU A 171 -2.20 5.12 12.26
C GLU A 171 -2.40 3.75 12.91
N LEU A 172 -3.25 2.91 12.33
CA LEU A 172 -3.54 1.56 12.78
C LEU A 172 -3.69 0.62 11.58
N ALA A 173 -3.00 -0.51 11.62
CA ALA A 173 -3.20 -1.60 10.69
C ALA A 173 -3.62 -2.89 11.42
N GLU A 174 -4.61 -3.58 10.86
CA GLU A 174 -4.87 -4.98 11.15
C GLU A 174 -3.90 -5.84 10.34
N ILE A 175 -3.39 -6.91 10.95
CA ILE A 175 -2.38 -7.75 10.31
C ILE A 175 -2.97 -9.13 9.99
N GLY A 176 -2.64 -9.62 8.81
CA GLY A 176 -3.04 -10.92 8.29
C GLY A 176 -1.88 -11.67 7.62
N SER A 177 -2.27 -12.78 6.97
CA SER A 177 -1.45 -13.59 6.09
C SER A 177 -1.81 -13.26 4.65
N GLY A 178 -0.80 -12.89 3.85
CA GLY A 178 -0.93 -12.48 2.47
C GLY A 178 -0.32 -13.50 1.51
N THR A 179 -1.05 -13.79 0.44
CA THR A 179 -0.56 -14.60 -0.69
C THR A 179 -0.86 -13.86 -1.98
N GLY A 180 0.11 -13.81 -2.89
CA GLY A 180 -0.08 -13.10 -4.15
C GLY A 180 1.03 -13.36 -5.17
N ARG A 181 0.70 -13.16 -6.43
CA ARG A 181 1.63 -13.32 -7.55
C ARG A 181 1.47 -12.16 -8.51
N SER A 182 2.60 -11.56 -8.87
CA SER A 182 2.67 -10.55 -9.93
C SER A 182 3.45 -11.04 -11.14
N GLN A 183 3.22 -10.40 -12.28
CA GLN A 183 3.92 -10.64 -13.54
C GLN A 183 4.29 -9.32 -14.23
N GLY A 184 4.99 -9.41 -15.37
CA GLY A 184 5.46 -8.25 -16.13
C GLY A 184 6.81 -7.76 -15.63
N ASN A 185 6.95 -6.45 -15.45
CA ASN A 185 8.22 -5.79 -15.11
C ASN A 185 8.79 -6.21 -13.75
N ILE A 186 7.92 -6.54 -12.79
CA ILE A 186 8.29 -7.01 -11.45
C ILE A 186 7.45 -8.25 -11.16
N ALA A 187 8.10 -9.42 -11.21
CA ALA A 187 7.46 -10.71 -10.91
C ALA A 187 7.79 -11.14 -9.48
N LEU A 188 6.75 -11.25 -8.64
CA LEU A 188 6.83 -11.61 -7.24
C LEU A 188 5.98 -12.85 -6.97
N ASN A 189 6.31 -13.60 -5.92
CA ASN A 189 5.50 -14.71 -5.43
C ASN A 189 5.53 -14.72 -3.89
N LEU A 190 4.46 -14.21 -3.29
CA LEU A 190 4.22 -14.16 -1.85
C LEU A 190 3.33 -15.33 -1.45
N ASP A 191 3.68 -16.05 -0.38
CA ASP A 191 2.94 -17.22 0.07
C ASP A 191 2.86 -17.25 1.61
N GLY A 192 1.71 -16.86 2.15
CA GLY A 192 1.47 -16.84 3.58
C GLY A 192 2.40 -15.90 4.35
N THR A 193 2.68 -14.72 3.81
CA THR A 193 3.58 -13.72 4.40
C THR A 193 2.82 -12.54 4.99
N TYR A 194 3.50 -11.47 5.40
CA TYR A 194 2.86 -10.28 5.93
C TYR A 194 1.79 -9.71 4.99
N ALA A 195 0.60 -9.46 5.52
CA ALA A 195 -0.40 -8.58 4.94
C ALA A 195 -0.86 -7.56 5.98
N GLN A 196 -1.02 -6.31 5.56
CA GLN A 196 -1.64 -5.27 6.37
C GLN A 196 -2.94 -4.81 5.71
N PHE A 197 -3.90 -4.45 6.56
CA PHE A 197 -5.18 -3.89 6.19
C PHE A 197 -5.34 -2.60 6.99
N ALA A 198 -5.48 -1.48 6.29
CA ALA A 198 -5.58 -0.19 6.97
C ALA A 198 -6.64 0.70 6.32
N ARG A 199 -7.18 1.58 7.16
CA ARG A 199 -7.98 2.73 6.71
C ARG A 199 -7.05 3.92 6.71
N LEU A 200 -6.82 4.47 5.54
CA LEU A 200 -5.94 5.61 5.33
C LEU A 200 -6.73 6.91 5.40
N HIS A 201 -6.09 7.94 5.94
CA HIS A 201 -6.54 9.32 5.84
C HIS A 201 -5.31 10.21 5.75
N LEU A 202 -5.06 10.73 4.53
CA LEU A 202 -3.81 11.40 4.18
C LEU A 202 -4.09 12.71 3.47
N ASN A 203 -3.22 13.69 3.66
CA ASN A 203 -3.16 14.92 2.87
C ASN A 203 -1.71 15.30 2.53
N ASN A 204 -1.51 16.48 1.94
CA ASN A 204 -0.18 17.03 1.62
C ASN A 204 0.83 16.96 2.78
N HIS A 205 0.36 16.98 4.02
CA HIS A 205 1.15 17.09 5.25
C HIS A 205 1.27 15.77 6.01
N GLY A 206 0.79 14.66 5.44
CA GLY A 206 0.87 13.33 6.04
C GLY A 206 -0.47 12.83 6.57
N LEU A 207 -0.42 12.06 7.66
CA LEU A 207 -1.62 11.46 8.25
C LEU A 207 -2.50 12.48 8.96
N ILE A 208 -3.77 12.47 8.60
CA ILE A 208 -4.83 13.10 9.39
C ILE A 208 -5.26 12.10 10.46
N ARG A 209 -4.78 12.33 11.68
CA ARG A 209 -4.98 11.42 12.82
C ARG A 209 -6.33 11.63 13.49
N HIS A 210 -6.97 10.54 13.88
CA HIS A 210 -8.26 10.57 14.58
C HIS A 210 -8.14 10.11 16.03
N ARG A 211 -7.04 9.47 16.39
CA ARG A 211 -6.79 9.03 17.76
C ARG A 211 -5.87 10.03 18.43
N VAL A 212 -6.13 10.27 19.71
CA VAL A 212 -5.27 11.13 20.53
C VAL A 212 -3.96 10.38 20.73
N ALA A 213 -2.84 10.99 20.33
CA ALA A 213 -1.52 10.47 20.69
C ALA A 213 -1.44 10.42 22.23
N ALA A 214 -1.32 9.20 22.77
CA ALA A 214 -1.21 8.97 24.21
C ALA A 214 0.12 9.47 24.77
#